data_AF-A0AAP0EE86-F1
#
_entry.id   AF-A0AAP0EE86-F1
#
_cell.length_a   1.000
_cell.length_b   1.000
_cell.length_c   1.000
_cell.angle_alpha   90.00
_cell.angle_beta   90.00
_cell.angle_gamma   90.00
#
_symmetry.space_group_name_H-M   'P 1'
#
loop_
_entity.id
_entity.type
_entity.pdbx_description
1 polymer ?
#
loop_
_entity_poly.entity_id
_entity_poly.type
_entity_poly.pdbx_seq_one_letter_code
_entity_poly.pdbx_strand_id
1 'polypeptide(L)'
;MDPRRLLDDSDGNGDSPPEPKRSRTARPSLASVIGEVLKGNSLQNICSALEPVLRKVVSEEVERGLGLNAPQPIHRSNPPLQIKAPELESTLQLCFAKRISQPVFTGSKIEDEEGKPLRILLVHVQGNQRVPTSLPYPIKVEIVVLYGDFLANEECKDWTKEQFNDKIVRERTGKRPLITGDVILTLRHGSAQVAGLTFTDNSSWIRSRTFRLGARVVPGTCSESRILEAFTKPFVVRDHRGELYKKHHPPSLSDEVWRLEKIGKDGAFHGRLDAGGINTVQDLLKLWVVDHTRLRAILGNGMSDKVFEVMIKHASTCIMGNKQYVLRTETQTVVFNPICQLVGFMVDEKICSTRDLVGLQRGYIEDLVRCAYTNWNSLEVVDGQPGENTLPSQD
;
A
#
# COMPACT_ATOMS: atom_id res chain seq x y z
N MET A 1 35.21 -54.85 10.10
CA MET A 1 34.65 -56.15 10.50
C MET A 1 33.20 -55.93 10.86
N ASP A 2 32.31 -56.40 9.98
CA ASP A 2 30.90 -56.70 10.26
C ASP A 2 30.83 -57.85 11.30
N PRO A 3 29.72 -58.10 12.03
CA PRO A 3 28.50 -58.56 11.36
C PRO A 3 27.14 -58.17 11.95
N ARG A 4 26.15 -58.35 11.05
CA ARG A 4 24.70 -58.36 11.22
C ARG A 4 24.16 -59.72 11.72
N ARG A 5 22.86 -59.70 12.08
CA ARG A 5 21.77 -60.71 11.85
C ARG A 5 21.42 -61.73 12.96
N LEU A 6 20.10 -61.76 13.29
CA LEU A 6 19.09 -62.86 13.21
C LEU A 6 17.93 -62.47 14.17
N LEU A 7 16.65 -62.24 13.81
CA LEU A 7 15.61 -62.97 13.05
C LEU A 7 15.34 -64.41 13.55
N ASP A 8 14.14 -64.61 14.13
CA ASP A 8 13.20 -65.77 14.03
C ASP A 8 12.10 -65.61 15.12
N ASP A 9 10.85 -66.07 15.06
CA ASP A 9 9.80 -66.30 14.04
C ASP A 9 8.58 -66.83 14.84
N SER A 10 7.35 -66.48 14.47
CA SER A 10 6.20 -67.42 14.49
C SER A 10 4.88 -66.75 14.10
N ASP A 11 4.37 -67.23 12.98
CA ASP A 11 3.03 -67.05 12.42
C ASP A 11 1.90 -67.70 13.23
N GLY A 12 0.69 -67.18 13.03
CA GLY A 12 -0.57 -67.81 13.41
C GLY A 12 -1.74 -67.18 12.64
N ASN A 13 -1.98 -67.70 11.43
CA ASN A 13 -3.02 -67.30 10.48
C ASN A 13 -4.43 -67.79 10.89
N GLY A 14 -5.46 -67.05 10.48
CA GLY A 14 -6.88 -67.42 10.57
C GLY A 14 -7.80 -66.42 9.86
N ASP A 15 -8.07 -66.66 8.57
CA ASP A 15 -9.05 -66.03 7.65
C ASP A 15 -10.47 -65.96 8.26
N SER A 16 -11.32 -64.93 8.10
CA SER A 16 -11.98 -64.38 6.87
C SER A 16 -12.91 -63.17 7.28
N PRO A 17 -13.65 -62.50 6.37
CA PRO A 17 -13.30 -61.40 5.46
C PRO A 17 -13.95 -60.02 5.84
N PRO A 18 -13.49 -58.86 5.32
CA PRO A 18 -14.21 -57.59 5.48
C PRO A 18 -14.96 -57.13 4.21
N GLU A 19 -16.25 -56.89 4.36
CA GLU A 19 -17.12 -56.19 3.40
C GLU A 19 -16.93 -54.65 3.43
N PRO A 20 -17.34 -53.91 2.37
CA PRO A 20 -16.64 -52.69 1.95
C PRO A 20 -17.35 -51.35 2.25
N LYS A 21 -16.51 -50.30 2.27
CA LYS A 21 -16.76 -48.86 1.96
C LYS A 21 -17.58 -48.01 2.94
N ARG A 22 -16.90 -47.02 3.52
CA ARG A 22 -17.33 -45.61 3.54
C ARG A 22 -16.09 -44.70 3.51
N SER A 23 -15.59 -44.39 2.31
CA SER A 23 -14.61 -43.33 2.13
C SER A 23 -15.29 -41.98 2.36
N ARG A 24 -14.76 -41.21 3.32
CA ARG A 24 -15.08 -39.79 3.45
C ARG A 24 -14.56 -39.08 2.20
N THR A 25 -15.46 -38.45 1.45
CA THR A 25 -15.17 -37.72 0.22
C THR A 25 -14.19 -36.58 0.51
N ALA A 26 -12.91 -36.78 0.17
CA ALA A 26 -11.92 -35.72 0.16
C ALA A 26 -12.28 -34.73 -0.94
N ARG A 27 -12.43 -33.45 -0.58
CA ARG A 27 -12.65 -32.36 -1.55
C ARG A 27 -11.41 -32.24 -2.44
N PRO A 28 -11.55 -32.19 -3.78
CA PRO A 28 -10.40 -31.91 -4.62
C PRO A 28 -9.95 -30.47 -4.42
N SER A 29 -8.68 -30.28 -4.10
CA SER A 29 -8.05 -28.95 -4.07
C SER A 29 -7.68 -28.54 -5.50
N LEU A 30 -7.78 -27.25 -5.82
CA LEU A 30 -7.41 -26.69 -7.14
C LEU A 30 -5.97 -27.02 -7.56
N ALA A 31 -5.09 -27.33 -6.62
CA ALA A 31 -3.71 -27.73 -6.89
C ALA A 31 -3.61 -29.13 -7.55
N SER A 32 -4.56 -30.03 -7.27
CA SER A 32 -4.62 -31.36 -7.87
C SER A 32 -4.96 -31.31 -9.36
N VAL A 33 -5.74 -30.30 -9.78
CA VAL A 33 -6.21 -30.16 -11.16
C VAL A 33 -5.12 -29.58 -12.07
N ILE A 34 -4.16 -28.83 -11.51
CA ILE A 34 -3.04 -28.26 -12.27
C ILE A 34 -1.94 -29.31 -12.52
N GLY A 35 -1.78 -30.29 -11.61
CA GLY A 35 -0.80 -31.37 -11.74
C GLY A 35 -1.12 -32.38 -12.85
N GLU A 36 -2.38 -32.55 -13.22
CA GLU A 36 -2.81 -33.45 -14.31
C GLU A 36 -2.75 -32.82 -15.71
N VAL A 37 -2.40 -31.54 -15.84
CA VAL A 37 -2.26 -30.87 -17.16
C VAL A 37 -0.97 -31.28 -17.90
N LEU A 38 -0.01 -31.91 -17.21
CA LEU A 38 1.26 -32.36 -17.82
C LEU A 38 1.25 -33.82 -18.31
N LYS A 39 0.13 -34.53 -18.19
CA LYS A 39 -0.01 -35.91 -18.72
C LYS A 39 -1.27 -36.00 -19.54
N GLY A 40 -1.15 -35.57 -20.80
CA GLY A 40 -2.26 -35.40 -21.74
C GLY A 40 -3.27 -36.53 -21.71
N ASN A 41 -4.54 -36.15 -21.52
CA ASN A 41 -5.71 -36.93 -21.93
C ASN A 41 -6.94 -36.02 -22.07
N SER A 42 -7.57 -36.14 -23.24
CA SER A 42 -8.93 -35.78 -23.67
C SER A 42 -9.71 -34.68 -22.93
N LEU A 43 -10.11 -33.65 -23.70
CA LEU A 43 -11.09 -32.60 -23.34
C LEU A 43 -12.36 -33.15 -22.65
N GLN A 44 -12.72 -34.42 -22.88
CA GLN A 44 -13.85 -35.07 -22.21
C GLN A 44 -13.70 -35.03 -20.67
N ASN A 45 -12.49 -35.25 -20.15
CA ASN A 45 -12.23 -35.27 -18.70
C ASN A 45 -12.30 -33.88 -18.08
N ILE A 46 -11.91 -32.84 -18.84
CA ILE A 46 -12.02 -31.43 -18.43
C ILE A 46 -13.48 -31.01 -18.36
N CYS A 47 -14.30 -31.42 -19.34
CA CYS A 47 -15.75 -31.19 -19.33
C CYS A 47 -16.44 -31.90 -18.15
N SER A 48 -16.05 -33.13 -17.83
CA SER A 48 -16.58 -33.87 -16.66
C SER A 48 -16.14 -33.26 -15.32
N ALA A 49 -14.91 -32.76 -15.22
CA ALA A 49 -14.39 -32.15 -13.99
C ALA A 49 -14.99 -30.76 -13.72
N LEU A 50 -15.36 -30.03 -14.77
CA LEU A 50 -16.04 -28.73 -14.66
C LEU A 50 -17.57 -28.86 -14.53
N GLU A 51 -18.14 -30.01 -14.87
CA GLU A 51 -19.58 -30.28 -14.78
C GLU A 51 -20.18 -29.96 -13.41
N PRO A 52 -19.59 -30.33 -12.25
CA PRO A 52 -20.20 -30.04 -10.95
C PRO A 52 -20.17 -28.55 -10.61
N VAL A 53 -19.16 -27.82 -11.10
CA VAL A 53 -18.99 -26.38 -10.87
C VAL A 53 -19.95 -25.61 -11.76
N LEU A 54 -20.04 -25.96 -13.04
CA LEU A 54 -20.98 -25.37 -13.98
C LEU A 54 -22.43 -25.72 -13.61
N ARG A 55 -22.72 -26.97 -13.22
CA ARG A 55 -24.04 -27.37 -12.73
C ARG A 55 -24.43 -26.57 -11.50
N LYS A 56 -23.50 -26.26 -10.59
CA LYS A 56 -23.78 -25.42 -9.41
C LYS A 56 -24.07 -23.97 -9.78
N VAL A 57 -23.27 -23.37 -10.68
CA VAL A 57 -23.49 -22.00 -11.18
C VAL A 57 -24.80 -21.89 -11.98
N VAL A 58 -25.12 -22.90 -12.79
CA VAL A 58 -26.38 -22.98 -13.54
C VAL A 58 -27.56 -23.24 -12.60
N SER A 59 -27.40 -24.01 -11.52
CA SER A 59 -28.46 -24.19 -10.50
C SER A 59 -28.74 -22.89 -9.75
N GLU A 60 -27.69 -22.16 -9.34
CA GLU A 60 -27.81 -20.87 -8.65
C GLU A 60 -28.42 -19.78 -9.55
N GLU A 61 -28.19 -19.83 -10.87
CA GLU A 61 -28.77 -18.87 -11.82
C GLU A 61 -30.19 -19.26 -12.29
N VAL A 62 -30.49 -20.57 -12.40
CA VAL A 62 -31.83 -21.08 -12.73
C VAL A 62 -32.79 -20.92 -11.54
N GLU A 63 -32.34 -21.04 -10.29
CA GLU A 63 -33.16 -20.69 -9.10
C GLU A 63 -33.43 -19.18 -8.99
N ARG A 64 -32.51 -18.31 -9.46
CA ARG A 64 -32.76 -16.85 -9.57
C ARG A 64 -33.66 -16.49 -10.76
N GLY A 65 -33.74 -17.32 -11.79
CA GLY A 65 -34.55 -17.10 -13.00
C GLY A 65 -35.95 -17.74 -12.99
N LEU A 66 -36.17 -18.82 -12.23
CA LEU A 66 -37.46 -19.57 -12.23
C LEU A 66 -38.42 -19.17 -11.11
N GLY A 67 -38.10 -18.19 -10.27
CA GLY A 67 -39.02 -17.63 -9.28
C GLY A 67 -40.23 -16.86 -9.84
N LEU A 68 -40.37 -16.77 -11.17
CA LEU A 68 -41.36 -15.89 -11.82
C LEU A 68 -42.47 -16.58 -12.63
N ASN A 69 -42.57 -17.91 -12.69
CA ASN A 69 -43.67 -18.54 -13.45
C ASN A 69 -44.20 -19.83 -12.80
N ALA A 70 -45.19 -19.70 -11.92
CA ALA A 70 -46.19 -20.73 -11.66
C ALA A 70 -47.58 -20.07 -11.55
N PRO A 71 -48.63 -20.57 -12.22
CA PRO A 71 -49.96 -19.96 -12.20
C PRO A 71 -50.68 -20.27 -10.89
N GLN A 72 -51.12 -19.23 -10.18
CA GLN A 72 -52.01 -19.38 -9.01
C GLN A 72 -53.49 -19.47 -9.44
N PRO A 73 -54.32 -20.30 -8.77
CA PRO A 73 -55.75 -20.35 -9.04
C PRO A 73 -56.44 -19.07 -8.60
N ILE A 74 -57.37 -18.60 -9.42
CA ILE A 74 -58.24 -17.46 -9.15
C ILE A 74 -59.08 -17.76 -7.91
N HIS A 75 -58.83 -17.03 -6.81
CA HIS A 75 -59.83 -16.82 -5.77
C HIS A 75 -59.98 -15.32 -5.55
N ARG A 76 -61.12 -14.78 -5.99
CA ARG A 76 -61.53 -13.40 -5.76
C ARG A 76 -61.66 -13.18 -4.25
N SER A 77 -60.91 -12.23 -3.72
CA SER A 77 -61.23 -11.53 -2.47
C SER A 77 -60.56 -10.16 -2.55
N ASN A 78 -61.37 -9.12 -2.66
CA ASN A 78 -60.91 -7.73 -2.73
C ASN A 78 -60.14 -7.36 -1.45
N PRO A 79 -58.92 -6.78 -1.52
CA PRO A 79 -58.34 -6.13 -0.37
C PRO A 79 -59.02 -4.78 -0.13
N PRO A 80 -59.14 -4.30 1.13
CA PRO A 80 -59.67 -2.98 1.38
C PRO A 80 -58.72 -1.95 0.79
N LEU A 81 -59.29 -0.90 0.19
CA LEU A 81 -58.58 0.28 -0.30
C LEU A 81 -57.74 0.86 0.85
N GLN A 82 -56.46 0.47 0.93
CA GLN A 82 -55.48 1.24 1.67
C GLN A 82 -55.15 2.44 0.82
N ILE A 83 -55.71 3.58 1.23
CA ILE A 83 -55.30 4.90 0.78
C ILE A 83 -53.79 4.96 0.96
N LYS A 84 -53.03 4.90 -0.15
CA LYS A 84 -51.62 5.30 -0.15
C LYS A 84 -51.60 6.76 0.24
N ALA A 85 -51.31 7.03 1.51
CA ALA A 85 -50.80 8.33 1.91
C ALA A 85 -49.59 8.63 0.99
N PRO A 86 -49.48 9.84 0.42
CA PRO A 86 -48.32 10.17 -0.40
C PRO A 86 -47.07 9.93 0.44
N GLU A 87 -46.15 9.11 -0.06
CA GLU A 87 -44.84 8.91 0.55
C GLU A 87 -44.20 10.29 0.66
N LEU A 88 -44.22 10.87 1.86
CA LEU A 88 -43.69 12.19 2.12
C LEU A 88 -42.21 12.17 1.70
N GLU A 89 -41.86 12.94 0.68
CA GLU A 89 -40.45 13.13 0.30
C GLU A 89 -39.67 13.43 1.56
N SER A 90 -38.76 12.53 1.92
CA SER A 90 -38.06 12.61 3.18
C SER A 90 -37.09 13.78 3.12
N THR A 91 -37.49 14.90 3.73
CA THR A 91 -36.71 16.14 3.73
C THR A 91 -35.44 16.03 4.58
N LEU A 92 -35.28 14.99 5.40
CA LEU A 92 -34.10 14.82 6.27
C LEU A 92 -33.06 13.92 5.62
N GLN A 93 -31.80 14.37 5.58
CA GLN A 93 -30.66 13.58 5.12
C GLN A 93 -29.44 13.77 6.03
N LEU A 94 -28.59 12.75 6.08
CA LEU A 94 -27.24 12.87 6.64
C LEU A 94 -26.31 13.53 5.62
N CYS A 95 -25.27 14.20 6.12
CA CYS A 95 -24.24 14.81 5.28
C CYS A 95 -22.88 14.79 5.97
N PHE A 96 -21.81 14.56 5.21
CA PHE A 96 -20.44 14.83 5.67
C PHE A 96 -20.16 16.32 5.51
N ALA A 97 -19.80 16.99 6.62
CA ALA A 97 -19.62 18.44 6.64
C ALA A 97 -18.51 18.93 5.68
N LYS A 98 -17.45 18.14 5.56
CA LYS A 98 -16.28 18.41 4.72
C LYS A 98 -15.84 17.14 3.99
N ARG A 99 -14.99 17.33 2.98
CA ARG A 99 -14.39 16.22 2.25
C ARG A 99 -13.27 15.59 3.08
N ILE A 100 -12.96 14.35 2.75
CA ILE A 100 -11.86 13.59 3.35
C ILE A 100 -10.54 14.13 2.80
N SER A 101 -9.55 14.33 3.68
CA SER A 101 -8.17 14.65 3.29
C SER A 101 -7.54 13.48 2.53
N GLN A 102 -6.85 13.79 1.45
CA GLN A 102 -6.15 12.82 0.61
C GLN A 102 -4.67 13.16 0.54
N PRO A 103 -3.77 12.16 0.46
CA PRO A 103 -4.03 10.72 0.32
C PRO A 103 -4.44 10.02 1.63
N VAL A 104 -5.25 8.95 1.52
CA VAL A 104 -5.62 8.09 2.66
C VAL A 104 -4.78 6.82 2.66
N PHE A 105 -4.22 6.45 3.81
CA PHE A 105 -3.45 5.23 4.00
C PHE A 105 -4.10 4.29 5.02
N THR A 106 -3.88 2.98 4.87
CA THR A 106 -4.30 1.99 5.86
C THR A 106 -3.68 2.28 7.24
N GLY A 107 -4.41 1.99 8.32
CA GLY A 107 -3.96 2.23 9.70
C GLY A 107 -3.81 3.71 10.11
N SER A 108 -3.95 4.66 9.18
CA SER A 108 -3.94 6.10 9.47
C SER A 108 -5.34 6.60 9.77
N LYS A 109 -5.46 7.60 10.65
CA LYS A 109 -6.74 8.24 10.97
C LYS A 109 -7.27 8.99 9.76
N ILE A 110 -8.57 8.86 9.52
CA ILE A 110 -9.25 9.59 8.45
C ILE A 110 -9.70 10.93 8.99
N GLU A 111 -9.24 11.99 8.33
CA GLU A 111 -9.49 13.38 8.71
C GLU A 111 -10.11 14.15 7.54
N ASP A 112 -10.68 15.32 7.83
CA ASP A 112 -11.16 16.25 6.83
C ASP A 112 -10.01 17.06 6.21
N GLU A 113 -10.31 17.84 5.17
CA GLU A 113 -9.35 18.73 4.49
C GLU A 113 -8.62 19.74 5.40
N GLU A 114 -9.07 19.96 6.65
CA GLU A 114 -8.40 20.81 7.64
C GLU A 114 -7.60 20.02 8.69
N GLY A 115 -7.47 18.69 8.54
CA GLY A 115 -6.80 17.83 9.52
C GLY A 115 -7.61 17.63 10.80
N LYS A 116 -8.94 17.80 10.75
CA LYS A 116 -9.84 17.58 11.89
C LYS A 116 -10.62 16.27 11.73
N PRO A 117 -11.15 15.69 12.82
CA PRO A 117 -12.04 14.54 12.73
C PRO A 117 -13.23 14.83 11.81
N LEU A 118 -13.64 13.85 10.99
CA LEU A 118 -14.80 14.02 10.12
C LEU A 118 -16.03 14.36 10.95
N ARG A 119 -16.95 15.15 10.39
CA ARG A 119 -18.20 15.52 11.05
C ARG A 119 -19.40 15.13 10.20
N ILE A 120 -20.35 14.45 10.83
CA ILE A 120 -21.66 14.13 10.24
C ILE A 120 -22.67 15.15 10.76
N LEU A 121 -23.49 15.67 9.85
CA LEU A 121 -24.57 16.60 10.12
C LEU A 121 -25.89 15.99 9.68
N LEU A 122 -26.96 16.25 10.43
CA LEU A 122 -28.32 16.13 9.93
C LEU A 122 -28.71 17.44 9.27
N VAL A 123 -29.25 17.36 8.07
CA VAL A 123 -29.72 18.53 7.33
C VAL A 123 -31.15 18.31 6.84
N HIS A 124 -31.93 19.37 6.88
CA HIS A 124 -33.22 19.45 6.22
C HIS A 124 -33.03 19.99 4.80
N VAL A 125 -33.60 19.29 3.83
CA VAL A 125 -33.56 19.59 2.40
C VAL A 125 -34.90 20.20 2.03
N GLN A 126 -34.84 21.44 1.57
CA GLN A 126 -36.00 22.13 1.02
C GLN A 126 -35.60 22.65 -0.36
N GLY A 127 -36.03 21.95 -1.42
CA GLY A 127 -35.53 22.17 -2.77
C GLY A 127 -34.01 21.96 -2.84
N ASN A 128 -33.28 23.00 -3.28
CA ASN A 128 -31.82 22.96 -3.37
C ASN A 128 -31.09 23.42 -2.09
N GLN A 129 -31.81 23.89 -1.07
CA GLN A 129 -31.19 24.35 0.17
C GLN A 129 -31.03 23.21 1.17
N ARG A 130 -29.85 23.13 1.79
CA ARG A 130 -29.51 22.18 2.85
C ARG A 130 -29.25 22.96 4.12
N VAL A 131 -30.17 22.88 5.07
CA VAL A 131 -30.10 23.62 6.33
C VAL A 131 -29.76 22.63 7.45
N PRO A 132 -28.64 22.81 8.19
CA PRO A 132 -28.36 22.00 9.38
C PRO A 132 -29.53 22.04 10.36
N THR A 133 -29.96 20.88 10.81
CA THR A 133 -31.11 20.73 11.70
C THR A 133 -30.80 19.72 12.81
N SER A 134 -31.61 19.73 13.86
CA SER A 134 -31.48 18.83 15.00
C SER A 134 -32.81 18.19 15.35
N LEU A 135 -32.77 16.93 15.77
CA LEU A 135 -33.94 16.25 16.31
C LEU A 135 -33.96 16.35 17.84
N PRO A 136 -35.15 16.33 18.46
CA PRO A 136 -35.30 16.47 19.92
C PRO A 136 -34.73 15.27 20.70
N TYR A 137 -34.42 14.17 20.02
CA TYR A 137 -33.85 12.95 20.57
C TYR A 137 -32.55 12.55 19.85
N PRO A 138 -31.63 11.83 20.53
CA PRO A 138 -30.40 11.35 19.91
C PRO A 138 -30.66 10.17 18.96
N ILE A 139 -29.91 10.11 17.85
CA ILE A 139 -29.99 9.02 16.87
C ILE A 139 -28.65 8.34 16.73
N LYS A 140 -28.62 7.01 16.55
CA LYS A 140 -27.39 6.29 16.24
C LYS A 140 -27.16 6.24 14.73
N VAL A 141 -25.96 6.60 14.32
CA VAL A 141 -25.50 6.57 12.93
C VAL A 141 -24.36 5.59 12.83
N GLU A 142 -24.40 4.72 11.83
CA GLU A 142 -23.33 3.78 11.51
C GLU A 142 -22.59 4.29 10.27
N ILE A 143 -21.26 4.30 10.36
CA ILE A 143 -20.36 4.49 9.24
C ILE A 143 -20.13 3.15 8.55
N VAL A 144 -20.30 3.13 7.24
CA VAL A 144 -20.07 1.95 6.39
C VAL A 144 -19.15 2.30 5.23
N VAL A 145 -18.58 1.30 4.58
CA VAL A 145 -17.78 1.48 3.37
C VAL A 145 -18.62 1.06 2.17
N LEU A 146 -18.66 1.87 1.13
CA LEU A 146 -19.35 1.58 -0.13
C LEU A 146 -18.36 1.41 -1.28
N TYR A 147 -18.78 0.70 -2.33
CA TYR A 147 -18.02 0.64 -3.57
C TYR A 147 -17.90 2.05 -4.20
N GLY A 148 -16.71 2.39 -4.71
CA GLY A 148 -16.44 3.71 -5.27
C GLY A 148 -17.29 4.09 -6.49
N ASP A 149 -17.80 3.09 -7.22
CA ASP A 149 -18.68 3.26 -8.37
C ASP A 149 -20.17 3.35 -8.01
N PHE A 150 -20.53 3.31 -6.72
CA PHE A 150 -21.90 3.58 -6.28
C PHE A 150 -22.35 4.95 -6.78
N LEU A 151 -23.45 4.96 -7.56
CA LEU A 151 -24.04 6.14 -8.18
C LEU A 151 -23.02 6.98 -8.96
N ALA A 152 -22.14 6.33 -9.73
CA ALA A 152 -21.19 7.01 -10.61
C ALA A 152 -21.88 7.85 -11.69
N ASN A 153 -23.12 7.52 -12.05
CA ASN A 153 -23.96 8.30 -12.96
C ASN A 153 -24.84 9.22 -12.11
N GLU A 154 -24.48 10.50 -12.02
CA GLU A 154 -25.03 11.52 -11.10
C GLU A 154 -26.52 11.87 -11.35
N GLU A 155 -27.20 11.18 -12.26
CA GLU A 155 -28.57 11.46 -12.71
C GLU A 155 -29.65 10.88 -11.78
N CYS A 156 -29.32 9.92 -10.91
CA CYS A 156 -30.28 9.32 -9.97
C CYS A 156 -29.83 9.56 -8.52
N LYS A 157 -30.40 10.59 -7.88
CA LYS A 157 -30.22 10.85 -6.44
C LYS A 157 -31.17 10.04 -5.56
N ASP A 158 -32.01 9.22 -6.17
CA ASP A 158 -33.05 8.46 -5.47
C ASP A 158 -32.63 7.00 -5.39
N TRP A 159 -31.90 6.65 -4.32
CA TRP A 159 -31.64 5.25 -3.99
C TRP A 159 -32.58 4.75 -2.91
N THR A 160 -32.94 3.47 -2.98
CA THR A 160 -33.64 2.78 -1.89
C THR A 160 -32.65 2.36 -0.80
N LYS A 161 -33.17 2.04 0.39
CA LYS A 161 -32.34 1.54 1.50
C LYS A 161 -31.64 0.23 1.12
N GLU A 162 -32.33 -0.61 0.35
CA GLU A 162 -31.84 -1.90 -0.13
C GLU A 162 -30.69 -1.70 -1.12
N GLN A 163 -30.83 -0.75 -2.05
CA GLN A 163 -29.76 -0.41 -3.01
C GLN A 163 -28.50 0.12 -2.31
N PHE A 164 -28.67 0.95 -1.27
CA PHE A 164 -27.53 1.40 -0.46
C PHE A 164 -26.87 0.23 0.27
N ASN A 165 -27.67 -0.64 0.90
CA ASN A 165 -27.18 -1.78 1.67
C ASN A 165 -26.47 -2.84 0.81
N ASP A 166 -26.94 -3.08 -0.40
CA ASP A 166 -26.31 -3.98 -1.39
C ASP A 166 -24.90 -3.51 -1.77
N LYS A 167 -24.65 -2.20 -1.68
CA LYS A 167 -23.40 -1.57 -2.12
C LYS A 167 -22.38 -1.42 -0.99
N ILE A 168 -22.70 -1.92 0.20
CA ILE A 168 -21.77 -1.98 1.32
C ILE A 168 -20.69 -3.02 1.05
N VAL A 169 -19.44 -2.57 1.10
CA VAL A 169 -18.27 -3.41 0.94
C VAL A 169 -18.00 -4.13 2.24
N ARG A 170 -17.92 -5.46 2.17
CA ARG A 170 -17.45 -6.30 3.27
C ARG A 170 -15.95 -6.54 3.15
N GLU A 171 -15.33 -6.82 4.29
CA GLU A 171 -13.95 -7.26 4.36
C GLU A 171 -13.72 -8.58 3.59
N ARG A 172 -12.46 -8.84 3.24
CA ARG A 172 -12.06 -10.11 2.65
C ARG A 172 -12.20 -11.23 3.67
N THR A 173 -12.59 -12.42 3.20
CA THR A 173 -12.73 -13.62 4.04
C THR A 173 -11.48 -13.84 4.91
N GLY A 174 -11.67 -13.91 6.23
CA GLY A 174 -10.60 -14.13 7.21
C GLY A 174 -9.77 -12.89 7.57
N LYS A 175 -10.21 -11.68 7.19
CA LYS A 175 -9.58 -10.41 7.59
C LYS A 175 -10.36 -9.71 8.71
N ARG A 176 -9.71 -8.71 9.32
CA ARG A 176 -10.34 -7.79 10.28
C ARG A 176 -11.41 -6.94 9.55
N PRO A 177 -12.37 -6.36 10.29
CA PRO A 177 -13.33 -5.42 9.71
C PRO A 177 -12.62 -4.33 8.90
N LEU A 178 -13.16 -4.00 7.72
CA LEU A 178 -12.51 -3.11 6.75
C LEU A 178 -12.20 -1.71 7.33
N ILE A 179 -13.03 -1.27 8.27
CA ILE A 179 -12.84 -0.05 9.06
C ILE A 179 -12.90 -0.37 10.55
N THR A 180 -12.13 0.37 11.34
CA THR A 180 -12.09 0.30 12.81
C THR A 180 -12.09 1.71 13.41
N GLY A 181 -12.37 1.82 14.70
CA GLY A 181 -12.51 3.10 15.41
C GLY A 181 -13.98 3.43 15.68
N ASP A 182 -14.36 4.70 15.59
CA ASP A 182 -15.73 5.14 15.87
C ASP A 182 -16.67 4.87 14.69
N VAL A 183 -17.07 3.61 14.56
CA VAL A 183 -17.97 3.14 13.48
C VAL A 183 -19.43 3.44 13.79
N ILE A 184 -19.85 3.36 15.06
CA ILE A 184 -21.21 3.68 15.49
C ILE A 184 -21.17 4.94 16.36
N LEU A 185 -21.89 5.97 15.92
CA LEU A 185 -21.88 7.31 16.48
C LEU A 185 -23.26 7.66 17.01
N THR A 186 -23.31 8.53 18.04
CA THR A 186 -24.57 9.11 18.51
C THR A 186 -24.65 10.56 18.06
N LEU A 187 -25.59 10.85 17.17
CA LEU A 187 -25.89 12.19 16.70
C LEU A 187 -26.62 12.96 17.81
N ARG A 188 -26.00 14.04 18.31
CA ARG A 188 -26.59 14.92 19.34
C ARG A 188 -26.66 16.34 18.79
N HIS A 189 -27.78 17.03 19.02
CA HIS A 189 -28.00 18.38 18.49
C HIS A 189 -27.74 18.48 16.97
N GLY A 190 -28.08 17.42 16.22
CA GLY A 190 -27.91 17.39 14.76
C GLY A 190 -26.49 17.14 14.25
N SER A 191 -25.49 16.85 15.10
CA SER A 191 -24.13 16.53 14.64
C SER A 191 -23.38 15.49 15.47
N ALA A 192 -22.38 14.84 14.86
CA ALA A 192 -21.44 13.93 15.52
C ALA A 192 -20.07 14.02 14.86
N GLN A 193 -19.02 13.84 15.65
CA GLN A 193 -17.66 13.68 15.15
C GLN A 193 -17.33 12.21 15.00
N VAL A 194 -16.59 11.87 13.95
CA VAL A 194 -16.06 10.54 13.67
C VAL A 194 -14.58 10.54 14.07
N ALA A 195 -14.27 10.13 15.29
CA ALA A 195 -12.88 10.13 15.76
C ALA A 195 -12.23 8.74 15.56
N GLY A 196 -10.93 8.75 15.26
CA GLY A 196 -10.14 7.50 15.22
C GLY A 196 -10.54 6.47 14.16
N LEU A 197 -11.35 6.84 13.15
CA LEU A 197 -11.72 5.95 12.06
C LEU A 197 -10.49 5.64 11.19
N THR A 198 -10.21 4.36 10.95
CA THR A 198 -9.08 3.91 10.11
C THR A 198 -9.50 2.78 9.17
N PHE A 199 -8.84 2.65 8.03
CA PHE A 199 -8.99 1.51 7.13
C PHE A 199 -7.96 0.42 7.44
N THR A 200 -8.37 -0.85 7.48
CA THR A 200 -7.45 -1.97 7.70
C THR A 200 -6.89 -2.58 6.42
N ASP A 201 -7.55 -2.35 5.29
CA ASP A 201 -7.15 -2.87 3.98
C ASP A 201 -7.21 -1.75 2.92
N ASN A 202 -6.40 -1.88 1.88
CA ASN A 202 -6.30 -0.88 0.81
C ASN A 202 -7.43 -1.07 -0.22
N SER A 203 -7.66 -0.08 -1.09
CA SER A 203 -8.72 -0.17 -2.10
C SER A 203 -8.28 -0.90 -3.38
N SER A 204 -7.06 -1.43 -3.45
CA SER A 204 -6.55 -2.01 -4.70
C SER A 204 -7.21 -3.35 -5.05
N TRP A 205 -7.72 -4.11 -4.09
CA TRP A 205 -8.29 -5.44 -4.37
C TRP A 205 -9.72 -5.41 -4.93
N ILE A 206 -10.40 -4.27 -4.87
CA ILE A 206 -11.75 -4.09 -5.44
C ILE A 206 -11.70 -3.57 -6.88
N ARG A 207 -12.73 -3.88 -7.67
CA ARG A 207 -12.82 -3.51 -9.10
C ARG A 207 -12.70 -2.00 -9.35
N SER A 208 -13.38 -1.16 -8.57
CA SER A 208 -13.36 0.31 -8.74
C SER A 208 -12.07 0.97 -8.25
N ARG A 209 -11.16 0.22 -7.60
CA ARG A 209 -9.92 0.70 -6.97
C ARG A 209 -10.11 1.84 -5.94
N THR A 210 -11.34 2.14 -5.57
CA THR A 210 -11.75 3.30 -4.77
C THR A 210 -12.91 2.93 -3.84
N PHE A 211 -12.91 3.51 -2.64
CA PHE A 211 -13.99 3.40 -1.67
C PHE A 211 -14.75 4.71 -1.55
N ARG A 212 -15.96 4.65 -0.97
CA ARG A 212 -16.68 5.80 -0.39
C ARG A 212 -16.98 5.49 1.06
N LEU A 213 -16.98 6.51 1.92
CA LEU A 213 -17.60 6.38 3.25
C LEU A 213 -19.08 6.65 3.12
N GLY A 214 -19.90 5.75 3.64
CA GLY A 214 -21.33 5.91 3.81
C GLY A 214 -21.69 6.17 5.28
N ALA A 215 -22.77 6.87 5.54
CA ALA A 215 -23.35 7.03 6.86
C ALA A 215 -24.85 6.75 6.79
N ARG A 216 -25.34 5.83 7.63
CA ARG A 216 -26.77 5.48 7.69
C ARG A 216 -27.27 5.47 9.12
N VAL A 217 -28.55 5.71 9.32
CA VAL A 217 -29.18 5.56 10.63
C VAL A 217 -29.27 4.08 10.98
N VAL A 218 -28.89 3.72 12.21
CA VAL A 218 -29.01 2.35 12.71
C VAL A 218 -30.50 1.96 12.78
N PRO A 219 -30.93 0.84 12.18
CA PRO A 219 -32.31 0.40 12.23
C PRO A 219 -32.86 0.37 13.66
N GLY A 220 -34.10 0.86 13.85
CA GLY A 220 -34.77 0.88 15.16
C GLY A 220 -34.47 2.09 16.06
N THR A 221 -33.60 3.03 15.65
CA THR A 221 -33.36 4.26 16.44
C THR A 221 -34.23 5.46 16.04
N CYS A 222 -34.91 5.41 14.89
CA CYS A 222 -35.82 6.46 14.45
C CYS A 222 -36.99 5.84 13.68
N SER A 223 -38.21 6.05 14.18
CA SER A 223 -39.45 5.46 13.63
C SER A 223 -40.31 6.47 12.87
N GLU A 224 -40.03 7.77 13.01
CA GLU A 224 -40.98 8.82 12.66
C GLU A 224 -40.81 9.37 11.23
N SER A 225 -39.69 9.11 10.55
CA SER A 225 -39.47 9.40 9.12
C SER A 225 -38.18 8.74 8.61
N ARG A 226 -38.08 8.48 7.30
CA ARG A 226 -36.81 8.02 6.69
C ARG A 226 -35.83 9.20 6.69
N ILE A 227 -34.62 8.96 7.20
CA ILE A 227 -33.49 9.89 7.04
C ILE A 227 -32.62 9.30 5.93
N LEU A 228 -32.36 10.08 4.87
CA LEU A 228 -31.53 9.63 3.76
C LEU A 228 -30.07 9.48 4.19
N GLU A 229 -29.43 8.42 3.68
CA GLU A 229 -28.03 8.10 3.95
C GLU A 229 -27.09 9.16 3.35
N ALA A 230 -25.90 9.33 3.91
CA ALA A 230 -24.85 10.13 3.30
C ALA A 230 -23.80 9.24 2.66
N PHE A 231 -23.11 9.74 1.64
CA PHE A 231 -21.83 9.17 1.23
C PHE A 231 -20.87 10.22 0.71
N THR A 232 -19.58 9.93 0.77
CA THR A 232 -18.51 10.81 0.27
C THR A 232 -18.28 10.65 -1.23
N LYS A 233 -17.48 11.55 -1.79
CA LYS A 233 -16.82 11.32 -3.09
C LYS A 233 -15.92 10.07 -3.01
N PRO A 234 -15.67 9.37 -4.12
CA PRO A 234 -14.81 8.20 -4.13
C PRO A 234 -13.35 8.61 -3.89
N PHE A 235 -12.60 7.77 -3.18
CA PHE A 235 -11.19 8.00 -2.87
C PHE A 235 -10.39 6.69 -2.83
N VAL A 236 -9.09 6.79 -3.06
CA VAL A 236 -8.16 5.65 -3.02
C VAL A 236 -7.62 5.51 -1.60
N VAL A 237 -7.67 4.30 -1.06
CA VAL A 237 -6.97 3.94 0.18
C VAL A 237 -5.72 3.18 -0.21
N ARG A 238 -4.57 3.76 0.10
CA ARG A 238 -3.26 3.17 -0.20
C ARG A 238 -2.77 2.33 0.97
N ASP A 239 -1.93 1.34 0.68
CA ASP A 239 -1.25 0.58 1.71
C ASP A 239 -0.20 1.46 2.39
N HIS A 240 -0.23 1.55 3.73
CA HIS A 240 0.73 2.34 4.50
C HIS A 240 2.18 1.92 4.28
N ARG A 241 2.42 0.64 3.93
CA ARG A 241 3.76 0.14 3.60
C ARG A 241 4.38 0.90 2.43
N GLY A 242 3.56 1.34 1.47
CA GLY A 242 4.02 2.10 0.30
C GLY A 242 4.57 3.48 0.66
N GLU A 243 4.02 4.12 1.70
CA GLU A 243 4.51 5.42 2.17
C GLU A 243 5.79 5.26 2.99
N LEU A 244 5.81 4.29 3.92
CA LEU A 244 6.99 4.00 4.73
C LEU A 244 8.20 3.65 3.87
N TYR A 245 7.99 2.92 2.76
CA TYR A 245 9.06 2.45 1.87
C TYR A 245 9.26 3.31 0.61
N LYS A 246 8.71 4.52 0.61
CA LYS A 246 8.80 5.46 -0.50
C LYS A 246 10.26 5.82 -0.80
N LYS A 247 10.58 5.86 -2.10
CA LYS A 247 11.87 6.33 -2.63
C LYS A 247 11.91 7.85 -2.64
N HIS A 248 13.05 8.42 -2.30
CA HIS A 248 13.22 9.87 -2.26
C HIS A 248 13.75 10.38 -3.60
N HIS A 249 13.15 11.46 -4.11
CA HIS A 249 13.49 12.08 -5.39
C HIS A 249 13.53 13.62 -5.22
N PRO A 250 14.71 14.25 -5.14
CA PRO A 250 16.03 13.63 -5.05
C PRO A 250 16.25 12.96 -3.68
N PRO A 251 17.14 11.96 -3.59
CA PRO A 251 17.60 11.45 -2.30
C PRO A 251 18.50 12.46 -1.58
N SER A 252 18.60 12.34 -0.27
CA SER A 252 19.52 13.12 0.58
C SER A 252 20.74 12.28 0.95
N LEU A 253 21.89 12.93 1.23
CA LEU A 253 23.11 12.25 1.66
C LEU A 253 22.91 11.36 2.90
N SER A 254 22.08 11.83 3.85
CA SER A 254 21.76 11.13 5.09
C SER A 254 20.65 10.09 4.95
N ASP A 255 20.03 9.94 3.78
CA ASP A 255 19.04 8.90 3.57
C ASP A 255 19.70 7.52 3.68
N GLU A 256 18.97 6.56 4.23
CA GLU A 256 19.40 5.17 4.20
C GLU A 256 19.42 4.65 2.75
N VAL A 257 20.35 3.76 2.41
CA VAL A 257 20.54 3.25 1.03
C VAL A 257 19.28 2.59 0.45
N TRP A 258 18.39 2.05 1.28
CA TRP A 258 17.13 1.48 0.82
C TRP A 258 16.11 2.54 0.36
N ARG A 259 16.37 3.84 0.54
CA ARG A 259 15.59 4.93 -0.08
C ARG A 259 15.92 5.12 -1.56
N LEU A 260 17.01 4.52 -2.05
CA LEU A 260 17.36 4.53 -3.46
C LEU A 260 16.47 3.58 -4.27
N GLU A 261 16.31 3.90 -5.55
CA GLU A 261 15.74 2.95 -6.50
C GLU A 261 16.55 1.64 -6.53
N LYS A 262 15.86 0.53 -6.82
CA LYS A 262 16.44 -0.82 -6.96
C LYS A 262 16.97 -1.49 -5.68
N ILE A 263 16.97 -0.79 -4.55
CA ILE A 263 17.31 -1.37 -3.23
C ILE A 263 16.05 -1.44 -2.37
N GLY A 264 15.55 -2.63 -2.04
CA GLY A 264 14.41 -2.77 -1.10
C GLY A 264 14.86 -2.71 0.36
N LYS A 265 14.05 -2.12 1.25
CA LYS A 265 14.29 -2.21 2.70
C LYS A 265 14.28 -3.69 3.11
N ASP A 266 15.25 -4.08 3.93
CA ASP A 266 15.49 -5.46 4.39
C ASP A 266 15.63 -6.49 3.25
N GLY A 267 15.97 -6.01 2.04
CA GLY A 267 16.22 -6.87 0.88
C GLY A 267 17.67 -7.37 0.81
N ALA A 268 17.95 -8.30 -0.10
CA ALA A 268 19.27 -8.91 -0.26
C ALA A 268 20.40 -7.91 -0.59
N PHE A 269 20.11 -6.80 -1.29
CA PHE A 269 21.10 -5.74 -1.53
C PHE A 269 21.29 -4.85 -0.30
N HIS A 270 20.21 -4.53 0.41
CA HIS A 270 20.29 -3.74 1.64
C HIS A 270 21.14 -4.45 2.69
N GLY A 271 20.86 -5.73 2.97
CA GLY A 271 21.64 -6.50 3.95
C GLY A 271 23.11 -6.67 3.57
N ARG A 272 23.45 -6.72 2.27
CA ARG A 272 24.85 -6.78 1.83
C ARG A 272 25.59 -5.45 1.93
N LEU A 273 24.90 -4.34 1.64
CA LEU A 273 25.45 -3.00 1.84
C LEU A 273 25.68 -2.73 3.33
N ASP A 274 24.71 -3.07 4.18
CA ASP A 274 24.80 -2.97 5.64
C ASP A 274 25.98 -3.79 6.20
N ALA A 275 26.11 -5.06 5.79
CA ALA A 275 27.28 -5.89 6.15
C ALA A 275 28.61 -5.32 5.65
N GLY A 276 28.59 -4.51 4.58
CA GLY A 276 29.74 -3.78 4.06
C GLY A 276 29.98 -2.41 4.73
N GLY A 277 29.15 -2.02 5.70
CA GLY A 277 29.22 -0.72 6.38
C GLY A 277 28.66 0.45 5.56
N ILE A 278 27.83 0.18 4.54
CA ILE A 278 27.29 1.17 3.61
C ILE A 278 25.81 1.39 3.94
N ASN A 279 25.55 2.30 4.88
CA ASN A 279 24.21 2.51 5.42
C ASN A 279 23.50 3.70 4.79
N THR A 280 24.24 4.73 4.39
CA THR A 280 23.69 5.97 3.84
C THR A 280 23.98 6.13 2.35
N VAL A 281 23.20 6.99 1.68
CA VAL A 281 23.48 7.41 0.30
C VAL A 281 24.88 8.03 0.19
N GLN A 282 25.32 8.76 1.22
CA GLN A 282 26.67 9.31 1.28
C GLN A 282 27.74 8.21 1.27
N ASP A 283 27.61 7.18 2.10
CA ASP A 283 28.59 6.07 2.16
C ASP A 283 28.69 5.35 0.82
N LEU A 284 27.53 5.14 0.18
CA LEU A 284 27.44 4.49 -1.12
C LEU A 284 28.14 5.31 -2.21
N LEU A 285 27.93 6.63 -2.24
CA LEU A 285 28.57 7.51 -3.21
C LEU A 285 30.07 7.70 -2.95
N LYS A 286 30.49 7.74 -1.68
CA LYS A 286 31.92 7.76 -1.33
C LYS A 286 32.62 6.51 -1.85
N LEU A 287 32.08 5.32 -1.57
CA LEU A 287 32.69 4.08 -2.04
C LEU A 287 32.64 3.97 -3.57
N TRP A 288 31.59 4.48 -4.21
CA TRP A 288 31.51 4.57 -5.66
C TRP A 288 32.69 5.37 -6.26
N VAL A 289 33.02 6.52 -5.67
CA VAL A 289 34.13 7.39 -6.11
C VAL A 289 35.49 6.75 -5.81
N VAL A 290 35.65 6.14 -4.63
CA VAL A 290 36.93 5.62 -4.15
C VAL A 290 37.27 4.25 -4.74
N ASP A 291 36.29 3.34 -4.79
CA ASP A 291 36.46 1.97 -5.24
C ASP A 291 35.14 1.37 -5.77
N HIS A 292 34.85 1.71 -7.03
CA HIS A 292 33.75 1.13 -7.79
C HIS A 292 33.77 -0.41 -7.78
N THR A 293 34.95 -1.01 -7.88
CA THR A 293 35.09 -2.47 -8.01
C THR A 293 34.66 -3.18 -6.74
N ARG A 294 35.02 -2.64 -5.58
CA ARG A 294 34.58 -3.13 -4.27
C ARG A 294 33.09 -2.94 -4.07
N LEU A 295 32.52 -1.77 -4.41
CA LEU A 295 31.07 -1.57 -4.33
C LEU A 295 30.31 -2.60 -5.20
N ARG A 296 30.82 -2.85 -6.42
CA ARG A 296 30.27 -3.87 -7.33
C ARG A 296 30.38 -5.26 -6.72
N ALA A 297 31.51 -5.60 -6.10
CA ALA A 297 31.71 -6.89 -5.45
C ALA A 297 30.75 -7.13 -4.27
N ILE A 298 30.50 -6.10 -3.44
CA ILE A 298 29.54 -6.17 -2.31
C ILE A 298 28.13 -6.46 -2.83
N LEU A 299 27.69 -5.76 -3.89
CA LEU A 299 26.40 -5.98 -4.53
C LEU A 299 26.34 -7.27 -5.37
N GLY A 300 27.48 -7.86 -5.67
CA GLY A 300 27.67 -9.15 -6.35
C GLY A 300 26.90 -9.30 -7.68
N ASN A 301 26.84 -10.54 -8.17
CA ASN A 301 26.27 -10.85 -9.49
C ASN A 301 24.73 -10.76 -9.54
N GLY A 302 24.06 -10.57 -8.40
CA GLY A 302 22.60 -10.48 -8.34
C GLY A 302 22.02 -9.21 -8.97
N MET A 303 22.83 -8.17 -9.19
CA MET A 303 22.42 -6.91 -9.80
C MET A 303 23.06 -6.77 -11.19
N SER A 304 22.24 -6.70 -12.25
CA SER A 304 22.77 -6.42 -13.59
C SER A 304 23.38 -5.01 -13.68
N ASP A 305 24.31 -4.81 -14.62
CA ASP A 305 24.99 -3.51 -14.79
C ASP A 305 23.99 -2.38 -15.02
N LYS A 306 22.96 -2.62 -15.84
CA LYS A 306 21.90 -1.66 -16.12
C LYS A 306 21.10 -1.26 -14.87
N VAL A 307 20.84 -2.20 -13.96
CA VAL A 307 20.12 -1.92 -12.70
C VAL A 307 21.02 -1.14 -11.75
N PHE A 308 22.31 -1.49 -11.71
CA PHE A 308 23.32 -0.81 -10.91
C PHE A 308 23.54 0.63 -11.36
N GLU A 309 23.65 0.88 -12.67
CA GLU A 309 23.74 2.23 -13.24
C GLU A 309 22.52 3.09 -12.89
N VAL A 310 21.31 2.52 -12.94
CA VAL A 310 20.08 3.25 -12.54
C VAL A 310 20.14 3.64 -11.06
N MET A 311 20.61 2.74 -10.19
CA MET A 311 20.77 3.01 -8.76
C MET A 311 21.79 4.12 -8.49
N ILE A 312 22.97 4.05 -9.12
CA ILE A 312 24.01 5.07 -8.98
C ILE A 312 23.54 6.41 -9.55
N LYS A 313 22.94 6.41 -10.74
CA LYS A 313 22.38 7.62 -11.35
C LYS A 313 21.36 8.28 -10.44
N HIS A 314 20.49 7.50 -9.82
CA HIS A 314 19.51 8.00 -8.85
C HIS A 314 20.20 8.60 -7.61
N ALA A 315 21.16 7.89 -7.02
CA ALA A 315 21.95 8.38 -5.89
C ALA A 315 22.67 9.71 -6.22
N SER A 316 23.23 9.84 -7.43
CA SER A 316 23.92 11.04 -7.89
C SER A 316 23.01 12.25 -8.15
N THR A 317 21.67 12.09 -8.11
CA THR A 317 20.75 13.26 -8.14
C THR A 317 20.63 13.98 -6.78
N CYS A 318 21.26 13.42 -5.75
CA CYS A 318 21.33 14.00 -4.42
C CYS A 318 21.93 15.42 -4.41
N ILE A 319 21.35 16.29 -3.58
CA ILE A 319 21.85 17.64 -3.35
C ILE A 319 23.00 17.57 -2.36
N MET A 320 24.22 17.83 -2.85
CA MET A 320 25.46 17.65 -2.07
C MET A 320 25.75 18.77 -1.07
N GLY A 321 24.94 19.84 -1.04
CA GLY A 321 25.23 21.01 -0.21
C GLY A 321 26.59 21.64 -0.51
N ASN A 322 27.08 22.47 0.40
CA ASN A 322 28.30 23.26 0.18
C ASN A 322 29.50 22.77 1.00
N LYS A 323 29.36 21.69 1.77
CA LYS A 323 30.44 21.21 2.64
C LYS A 323 31.62 20.70 1.82
N GLN A 324 32.81 21.13 2.20
CA GLN A 324 34.08 20.69 1.65
C GLN A 324 34.93 20.04 2.75
N TYR A 325 35.73 19.06 2.36
CA TYR A 325 36.57 18.27 3.25
C TYR A 325 38.01 18.47 2.83
N VAL A 326 38.84 18.96 3.74
CA VAL A 326 40.19 19.42 3.44
C VAL A 326 41.20 18.49 4.10
N LEU A 327 42.12 17.97 3.30
CA LEU A 327 43.32 17.25 3.73
C LEU A 327 44.53 18.16 3.52
N ARG A 328 45.18 18.58 4.61
CA ARG A 328 46.43 19.36 4.56
C ARG A 328 47.62 18.46 4.88
N THR A 329 48.65 18.56 4.04
CA THR A 329 49.99 18.05 4.29
C THR A 329 50.97 19.22 4.34
N GLU A 330 52.25 18.96 4.63
CA GLU A 330 53.27 20.01 4.78
C GLU A 330 53.42 20.90 3.53
N THR A 331 53.12 20.38 2.34
CA THR A 331 53.30 21.08 1.06
C THR A 331 52.04 21.13 0.20
N GLN A 332 50.97 20.41 0.58
CA GLN A 332 49.79 20.25 -0.28
C GLN A 332 48.49 20.42 0.51
N THR A 333 47.49 20.99 -0.15
CA THR A 333 46.11 21.06 0.35
C THR A 333 45.17 20.46 -0.69
N VAL A 334 44.41 19.45 -0.27
CA VAL A 334 43.50 18.70 -1.12
C VAL A 334 42.08 18.89 -0.62
N VAL A 335 41.17 19.28 -1.51
CA VAL A 335 39.78 19.59 -1.16
C VAL A 335 38.85 18.61 -1.86
N PHE A 336 37.98 17.97 -1.07
CA PHE A 336 36.97 17.01 -1.53
C PHE A 336 35.56 17.53 -1.29
N ASN A 337 34.62 17.13 -2.14
CA ASN A 337 33.20 17.27 -1.86
C ASN A 337 32.70 16.15 -0.90
N PRO A 338 31.44 16.16 -0.45
CA PRO A 338 30.94 15.18 0.54
C PRO A 338 30.94 13.71 0.11
N ILE A 339 31.20 13.42 -1.15
CA ILE A 339 31.25 12.07 -1.73
C ILE A 339 32.69 11.64 -2.09
N CYS A 340 33.71 12.23 -1.47
CA CYS A 340 35.13 11.96 -1.73
C CYS A 340 35.63 12.35 -3.13
N GLN A 341 34.88 13.13 -3.91
CA GLN A 341 35.36 13.57 -5.21
C GLN A 341 36.29 14.77 -5.01
N LEU A 342 37.46 14.71 -5.63
CA LEU A 342 38.41 15.81 -5.65
C LEU A 342 37.82 17.02 -6.38
N VAL A 343 37.77 18.17 -5.69
CA VAL A 343 37.29 19.45 -6.25
C VAL A 343 38.36 20.53 -6.27
N GLY A 344 39.43 20.40 -5.48
CA GLY A 344 40.54 21.34 -5.46
C GLY A 344 41.85 20.70 -5.01
N PHE A 345 42.96 21.19 -5.54
CA PHE A 345 44.31 20.75 -5.19
C PHE A 345 45.26 21.96 -5.24
N MET A 346 46.03 22.16 -4.17
CA MET A 346 47.01 23.24 -4.05
C MET A 346 48.35 22.68 -3.61
N VAL A 347 49.44 23.18 -4.20
CA VAL A 347 50.83 22.85 -3.83
C VAL A 347 51.57 24.16 -3.59
N ASP A 348 52.25 24.29 -2.46
CA ASP A 348 52.98 25.50 -2.07
C ASP A 348 52.14 26.79 -2.26
N GLU A 349 50.89 26.76 -1.78
CA GLU A 349 49.89 27.85 -1.88
C GLU A 349 49.45 28.24 -3.31
N LYS A 350 49.86 27.49 -4.35
CA LYS A 350 49.41 27.69 -5.73
C LYS A 350 48.27 26.74 -6.09
N ILE A 351 47.19 27.29 -6.62
CA ILE A 351 46.04 26.51 -7.12
C ILE A 351 46.45 25.76 -8.39
N CYS A 352 46.35 24.43 -8.36
CA CYS A 352 46.52 23.59 -9.54
C CYS A 352 45.19 23.49 -10.29
N SER A 353 45.23 23.73 -11.60
CA SER A 353 44.04 23.56 -12.44
C SER A 353 43.73 22.07 -12.66
N THR A 354 42.51 21.78 -13.11
CA THR A 354 42.12 20.41 -13.53
C THR A 354 43.05 19.84 -14.62
N ARG A 355 43.73 20.69 -15.41
CA ARG A 355 44.72 20.24 -16.41
C ARG A 355 46.04 19.83 -15.80
N ASP A 356 46.47 20.48 -14.72
CA ASP A 356 47.69 20.13 -13.97
C ASP A 356 47.51 18.81 -13.21
N LEU A 357 46.28 18.55 -12.74
CA LEU A 357 45.85 17.27 -12.17
C LEU A 357 45.90 16.10 -13.15
N VAL A 358 45.73 16.34 -14.45
CA VAL A 358 45.90 15.31 -15.49
C VAL A 358 47.39 14.98 -15.72
N GLY A 359 48.29 15.92 -15.41
CA GLY A 359 49.74 15.71 -15.43
C GLY A 359 50.28 14.96 -14.20
N LEU A 360 49.56 15.02 -13.06
CA LEU A 360 49.82 14.17 -11.91
C LEU A 360 49.53 12.70 -12.26
N GLN A 361 50.41 11.78 -11.83
CA GLN A 361 50.16 10.36 -12.01
C GLN A 361 48.81 10.00 -11.41
N ARG A 362 47.88 9.49 -12.22
CA ARG A 362 46.55 9.05 -11.82
C ARG A 362 46.56 8.20 -10.53
N GLY A 363 47.55 7.33 -10.37
CA GLY A 363 47.73 6.52 -9.16
C GLY A 363 47.94 7.34 -7.89
N TYR A 364 48.67 8.46 -7.96
CA TYR A 364 48.87 9.34 -6.80
C TYR A 364 47.56 10.00 -6.35
N ILE A 365 46.71 10.44 -7.29
CA ILE A 365 45.39 11.00 -6.97
C ILE A 365 44.48 9.92 -6.37
N GLU A 366 44.49 8.71 -6.92
CA GLU A 366 43.74 7.57 -6.39
C GLU A 366 44.19 7.23 -4.96
N ASP A 367 45.49 7.28 -4.68
CA ASP A 367 46.05 7.07 -3.34
C ASP A 367 45.62 8.19 -2.36
N LEU A 368 45.64 9.45 -2.79
CA LEU A 368 45.13 10.57 -1.97
C LEU A 368 43.65 10.41 -1.63
N VAL A 369 42.82 10.05 -2.62
CA VAL A 369 41.37 9.81 -2.43
C VAL A 369 41.16 8.64 -1.45
N ARG A 370 41.95 7.57 -1.57
CA ARG A 370 41.87 6.41 -0.66
C ARG A 370 42.31 6.77 0.77
N CYS A 371 43.38 7.56 0.90
CA CYS A 371 43.85 8.08 2.19
C CYS A 371 42.81 8.98 2.85
N ALA A 372 42.18 9.89 2.08
CA ALA A 372 41.12 10.75 2.56
C ALA A 372 39.88 9.95 3.00
N TYR A 373 39.48 8.94 2.21
CA TYR A 373 38.36 8.06 2.56
C TYR A 373 38.61 7.28 3.86
N THR A 374 39.83 6.77 4.06
CA THR A 374 40.19 6.01 5.27
C THR A 374 40.19 6.89 6.52
N ASN A 375 40.58 8.17 6.37
CA ASN A 375 40.68 9.14 7.46
C ASN A 375 39.54 10.16 7.46
N TRP A 376 38.38 9.82 6.87
CA TRP A 376 37.33 10.79 6.54
C TRP A 376 36.85 11.62 7.74
N ASN A 377 36.72 10.99 8.91
CA ASN A 377 36.25 11.64 10.13
C ASN A 377 37.27 12.59 10.75
N SER A 378 38.52 12.54 10.30
CA SER A 378 39.62 13.39 10.77
C SER A 378 39.90 14.57 9.83
N LEU A 379 39.19 14.67 8.70
CA LEU A 379 39.37 15.76 7.74
C LEU A 379 38.73 17.05 8.27
N GLU A 380 39.34 18.18 7.95
CA GLU A 380 38.77 19.49 8.26
C GLU A 380 37.55 19.74 7.39
N VAL A 381 36.45 20.17 8.02
CA VAL A 381 35.21 20.48 7.32
C VAL A 381 35.07 21.99 7.20
N VAL A 382 34.95 22.47 5.97
CA VAL A 382 34.78 23.90 5.64
C VAL A 382 33.49 24.05 4.83
N ASP A 383 32.73 25.11 5.07
CA ASP A 383 31.63 25.45 4.16
C ASP A 383 32.21 26.14 2.93
N GLY A 384 32.07 25.51 1.77
CA GLY A 384 32.46 26.08 0.49
C GLY A 384 31.61 27.30 0.17
N GLN A 385 32.23 28.39 -0.26
CA GLN A 385 31.48 29.55 -0.73
C GLN A 385 30.69 29.18 -2.00
N PRO A 386 29.40 29.54 -2.09
CA PRO A 386 28.59 29.26 -3.26
C PRO A 386 29.05 30.13 -4.43
N GLY A 387 29.96 29.59 -5.24
CA GLY A 387 30.35 30.14 -6.52
C GLY A 387 31.26 31.37 -6.43
N GLU A 388 32.55 31.16 -6.20
CA GLU A 388 33.56 32.11 -6.65
C GLU A 388 34.86 31.38 -7.01
N ASN A 389 35.20 31.39 -8.30
CA ASN A 389 36.58 31.29 -8.74
C ASN A 389 37.30 32.59 -8.32
N THR A 390 37.50 32.89 -7.03
CA THR A 390 38.32 34.05 -6.63
C THR A 390 38.85 33.93 -5.19
N LEU A 391 40.18 33.76 -5.10
CA LEU A 391 41.14 34.33 -4.14
C LEU A 391 40.81 34.38 -2.63
N PRO A 392 41.74 33.93 -1.76
CA PRO A 392 42.01 34.65 -0.53
C PRO A 392 42.87 35.88 -0.86
N SER A 393 42.29 37.07 -0.69
CA SER A 393 43.05 38.30 -0.49
C SER A 393 43.70 38.24 0.89
N GLN A 394 45.00 38.48 0.94
CA GLN A 394 45.76 38.74 2.15
C GLN A 394 45.21 39.98 2.86
N ASP A 395 45.13 39.90 4.20
CA ASP A 395 45.60 40.93 5.12
C ASP A 395 46.08 40.27 6.42
#